data_AF-H1UUS5-F1
#
_entry.id   AF-H1UUS5-F1
#
_cell.length_a   1.000
_cell.length_b   1.000
_cell.length_c   1.000
_cell.angle_alpha   90.00
_cell.angle_beta   90.00
_cell.angle_gamma   90.00
#
_symmetry.space_group_name_H-M   'P 1'
#
loop_
_entity.id
_entity.type
_entity.pdbx_description
1 polymer ?
#
loop_
_entity_poly.entity_id
_entity_poly.type
_entity_poly.pdbx_seq_one_letter_code
_entity_poly.pdbx_strand_id
1 'polypeptide(L)'
;MYYQDEIREPYLNNLSFSKTAFFDTSNGAFNLAIVGEGAKSWSDIARELQGASNRLVMQQDRLHAVFVREHDINALRCLLPLSSTETTFSDSLLREGGDADFEAALLSAKADCRLLVTLVGSVDQAFDALVALSSPIRQLALLGPEAGKHEDYARAWLPAQIVSIGSVYPTTVPAQGI
;
A
#
# COMPACT_ATOMS: atom_id res chain seq x y z
N MET A 1 -11.40 24.66 9.74
CA MET A 1 -10.64 23.40 9.69
C MET A 1 -10.69 22.80 11.08
N TYR A 2 -11.60 21.87 11.33
CA TYR A 2 -11.70 21.14 12.59
C TYR A 2 -11.91 19.68 12.18
N TYR A 3 -10.97 18.80 12.52
CA TYR A 3 -11.08 17.32 12.63
C TYR A 3 -9.68 16.69 12.77
N GLN A 4 -8.73 17.34 13.46
CA GLN A 4 -7.39 16.75 13.74
C GLN A 4 -7.15 16.47 15.23
N ASP A 5 -8.04 16.89 16.12
CA ASP A 5 -7.78 16.78 17.57
C ASP A 5 -8.32 15.49 18.22
N GLU A 6 -9.31 14.81 17.64
CA GLU A 6 -9.95 13.66 18.32
C GLU A 6 -9.12 12.36 18.31
N ILE A 7 -8.10 12.23 17.46
CA ILE A 7 -7.24 11.02 17.41
C ILE A 7 -6.04 11.13 18.38
N ARG A 8 -5.80 12.32 18.96
CA ARG A 8 -4.61 12.60 19.79
C ARG A 8 -4.71 12.13 21.24
N GLU A 9 -5.91 12.04 21.80
CA GLU A 9 -6.08 11.94 23.25
C GLU A 9 -5.61 10.63 23.91
N PRO A 10 -5.73 9.42 23.33
CA PRO A 10 -5.36 8.21 24.07
C PRO A 10 -3.84 7.96 24.13
N TYR A 11 -3.04 8.62 23.30
CA TYR A 11 -1.58 8.36 23.18
C TYR A 11 -0.71 9.43 23.85
N LEU A 12 -1.21 10.66 24.02
CA LEU A 12 -0.48 11.77 24.62
C LEU A 12 -0.04 11.49 26.06
N ASN A 13 -0.92 10.87 26.86
CA ASN A 13 -0.60 10.51 28.24
C ASN A 13 0.55 9.50 28.32
N ASN A 14 0.61 8.57 27.37
CA ASN A 14 1.63 7.50 27.34
C ASN A 14 3.01 8.02 26.92
N LEU A 15 3.07 9.10 26.13
CA LEU A 15 4.30 9.79 25.72
C LEU A 15 4.97 10.59 26.86
N SER A 16 4.24 10.85 27.96
CA SER A 16 4.75 11.61 29.11
C SER A 16 5.58 10.77 30.09
N PHE A 17 5.57 9.44 29.95
CA PHE A 17 6.32 8.54 30.83
C PHE A 17 7.73 8.28 30.31
N SER A 18 8.73 8.52 31.15
CA SER A 18 10.16 8.32 30.85
C SER A 18 10.58 6.88 30.55
N LYS A 19 9.67 5.91 30.68
CA LYS A 19 9.86 4.49 30.37
C LYS A 19 9.16 4.03 29.10
N THR A 20 8.36 4.89 28.47
CA THR A 20 7.67 4.58 27.23
C THR A 20 8.53 5.03 26.05
N ALA A 21 9.07 4.08 25.30
CA ALA A 21 9.76 4.35 24.05
C ALA A 21 9.02 3.61 22.93
N PHE A 22 8.57 4.37 21.94
CA PHE A 22 8.03 3.83 20.71
C PHE A 22 9.22 3.58 19.78
N PHE A 23 9.45 2.32 19.43
CA PHE A 23 10.48 1.94 18.47
C PHE A 23 9.78 1.55 17.16
N ASP A 24 10.20 2.13 16.04
CA ASP A 24 9.82 1.63 14.72
C ASP A 24 10.57 0.30 14.50
N THR A 25 9.84 -0.82 14.48
CA THR A 25 10.45 -2.15 14.51
C THR A 25 10.67 -2.78 13.14
N SER A 26 10.43 -2.12 12.00
CA SER A 26 10.91 -2.70 10.73
C SER A 26 11.00 -1.72 9.56
N ASN A 27 12.24 -1.47 9.14
CA ASN A 27 12.55 -0.92 7.82
C ASN A 27 12.18 -1.90 6.67
N GLY A 28 11.72 -3.12 7.00
CA GLY A 28 11.39 -4.21 6.07
C GLY A 28 9.94 -4.26 5.61
N ALA A 29 8.99 -3.65 6.32
CA ALA A 29 7.57 -3.82 5.99
C ALA A 29 7.12 -3.10 4.71
N PHE A 30 6.12 -3.67 4.04
CA PHE A 30 5.58 -3.15 2.78
C PHE A 30 4.30 -2.33 2.97
N ASN A 31 4.15 -1.27 2.16
CA ASN A 31 2.87 -0.59 1.96
C ASN A 31 2.36 -0.94 0.58
N LEU A 32 1.17 -1.53 0.55
CA LEU A 32 0.59 -2.15 -0.64
C LEU A 32 -0.81 -1.58 -0.88
N ALA A 33 -1.26 -1.63 -2.13
CA ALA A 33 -2.63 -1.23 -2.49
C ALA A 33 -3.26 -2.25 -3.42
N ILE A 34 -4.57 -2.47 -3.30
CA ILE A 34 -5.35 -3.27 -4.26
C ILE A 34 -6.43 -2.36 -4.85
N VAL A 35 -6.49 -2.29 -6.17
CA VAL A 35 -7.59 -1.63 -6.87
C VAL A 35 -8.73 -2.62 -7.03
N GLY A 36 -9.78 -2.46 -6.23
CA GLY A 36 -10.96 -3.30 -6.17
C GLY A 36 -11.93 -3.12 -7.34
N GLU A 37 -13.20 -3.47 -7.15
CA GLU A 37 -14.19 -3.52 -8.24
C GLU A 37 -15.04 -2.24 -8.37
N GLY A 38 -15.88 -2.22 -9.40
CA GLY A 38 -16.85 -1.14 -9.67
C GLY A 38 -16.36 -0.03 -10.61
N ALA A 39 -17.18 1.04 -10.70
CA ALA A 39 -16.98 2.20 -11.57
C ALA A 39 -15.92 3.16 -10.99
N LYS A 40 -14.67 2.96 -11.40
CA LYS A 40 -13.51 3.64 -10.84
C LYS A 40 -13.30 5.02 -11.44
N SER A 41 -12.94 5.98 -10.59
CA SER A 41 -12.30 7.21 -11.04
C SER A 41 -10.80 6.97 -11.19
N TRP A 42 -10.38 6.56 -12.39
CA TRP A 42 -8.98 6.24 -12.68
C TRP A 42 -8.03 7.42 -12.47
N SER A 43 -8.49 8.64 -12.73
CA SER A 43 -7.71 9.85 -12.50
C SER A 43 -7.43 10.10 -11.02
N ASP A 44 -8.40 9.83 -10.15
CA ASP A 44 -8.22 10.00 -8.70
C ASP A 44 -7.33 8.90 -8.13
N ILE A 45 -7.56 7.64 -8.54
CA ILE A 45 -6.71 6.50 -8.16
C ILE A 45 -5.26 6.75 -8.61
N ALA A 46 -5.03 7.17 -9.86
CA ALA A 46 -3.68 7.43 -10.36
C ALA A 46 -2.99 8.57 -9.59
N ARG A 47 -3.72 9.65 -9.29
CA ARG A 47 -3.20 10.78 -8.51
C ARG A 47 -2.78 10.33 -7.11
N GLU A 48 -3.60 9.49 -6.48
CA GLU A 48 -3.33 8.95 -5.15
C GLU A 48 -2.11 8.03 -5.16
N LEU A 49 -2.03 7.09 -6.11
CA LEU A 49 -0.89 6.19 -6.25
C LEU A 49 0.42 6.98 -6.47
N GLN A 50 0.42 8.01 -7.32
CA GLN A 50 1.57 8.90 -7.53
C GLN A 50 1.93 9.70 -6.28
N GLY A 51 0.93 10.20 -5.57
CA GLY A 51 1.10 10.94 -4.32
C GLY A 51 1.74 10.09 -3.22
N ALA A 52 1.43 8.79 -3.19
CA ALA A 52 1.93 7.87 -2.18
C ALA A 52 3.22 7.14 -2.57
N SER A 53 3.53 6.97 -3.85
CA SER A 53 4.70 6.19 -4.30
C SER A 53 5.97 7.01 -4.58
N ASN A 54 5.86 8.33 -4.62
CA ASN A 54 6.98 9.18 -5.04
C ASN A 54 8.13 9.25 -4.01
N ARG A 55 9.28 9.75 -4.47
CA ARG A 55 10.52 9.85 -3.68
C ARG A 55 10.47 10.87 -2.55
N LEU A 56 9.52 11.81 -2.58
CA LEU A 56 9.32 12.80 -1.52
C LEU A 56 8.64 12.19 -0.29
N VAL A 57 7.89 11.10 -0.47
CA VAL A 57 7.32 10.32 0.64
C VAL A 57 8.43 9.54 1.32
N MET A 58 8.45 9.55 2.66
CA MET A 58 9.39 8.77 3.45
C MET A 58 9.25 7.28 3.11
N GLN A 59 10.37 6.54 3.04
CA GLN A 59 10.38 5.14 2.59
C GLN A 59 9.40 4.24 3.35
N GLN A 60 9.20 4.53 4.64
CA GLN A 60 8.30 3.86 5.56
C GLN A 60 6.80 4.08 5.28
N ASP A 61 6.43 5.19 4.64
CA ASP A 61 5.04 5.49 4.23
C ASP A 61 4.80 5.30 2.74
N ARG A 62 5.88 5.18 1.98
CA ARG A 62 5.82 5.09 0.53
C ARG A 62 5.10 3.83 0.12
N LEU A 63 4.19 3.96 -0.84
CA LEU A 63 3.56 2.83 -1.50
C LEU A 63 4.58 2.09 -2.38
N HIS A 64 4.77 0.80 -2.13
CA HIS A 64 5.76 -0.03 -2.82
C HIS A 64 5.13 -0.80 -3.99
N ALA A 65 3.89 -1.25 -3.85
CA ALA A 65 3.20 -1.92 -4.94
C ALA A 65 1.68 -1.69 -4.96
N VAL A 66 1.10 -1.88 -6.13
CA VAL A 66 -0.34 -1.85 -6.36
C VAL A 66 -0.77 -3.04 -7.23
N PHE A 67 -1.82 -3.74 -6.81
CA PHE A 67 -2.46 -4.80 -7.56
C PHE A 67 -3.61 -4.23 -8.39
N VAL A 68 -3.62 -4.55 -9.68
CA VAL A 68 -4.59 -4.03 -10.64
C VAL A 68 -5.08 -5.17 -11.52
N ARG A 69 -6.39 -5.21 -11.79
CA ARG A 69 -6.95 -6.25 -12.64
C ARG A 69 -6.44 -6.11 -14.09
N GLU A 70 -6.20 -7.23 -14.76
CA GLU A 70 -5.66 -7.26 -16.13
C GLU A 70 -6.47 -6.38 -17.11
N HIS A 71 -7.81 -6.40 -17.04
CA HIS A 71 -8.66 -5.59 -17.92
C HIS A 71 -8.68 -4.09 -17.58
N ASP A 72 -8.28 -3.74 -16.36
CA ASP A 72 -8.30 -2.39 -15.81
C ASP A 72 -6.97 -1.64 -16.07
N ILE A 73 -5.91 -2.36 -16.47
CA ILE A 73 -4.55 -1.81 -16.56
C ILE A 73 -4.39 -0.69 -17.57
N ASN A 74 -5.07 -0.77 -18.71
CA ASN A 74 -4.90 0.21 -19.78
C ASN A 74 -5.34 1.61 -19.35
N ALA A 75 -6.40 1.69 -18.55
CA ALA A 75 -6.87 2.95 -17.99
C ALA A 75 -5.84 3.58 -17.04
N LEU A 76 -5.16 2.75 -16.23
CA LEU A 76 -4.14 3.20 -15.30
C LEU A 76 -2.80 3.55 -15.99
N ARG A 77 -2.38 2.77 -17.00
CA ARG A 77 -1.14 2.99 -17.76
C ARG A 77 -1.09 4.34 -18.46
N CYS A 78 -2.23 4.83 -18.92
CA CYS A 78 -2.32 6.15 -19.55
C CYS A 78 -2.14 7.32 -18.56
N LEU A 79 -2.30 7.07 -17.26
CA LEU A 79 -2.31 8.10 -16.22
C LEU A 79 -1.06 8.08 -15.34
N LEU A 80 -0.41 6.92 -15.20
CA LEU A 80 0.85 6.81 -14.48
C LEU A 80 2.04 7.24 -15.36
N PRO A 81 3.08 7.88 -14.80
CA PRO A 81 4.25 8.27 -15.56
C PRO A 81 4.94 6.99 -16.06
N LEU A 82 5.03 6.83 -17.38
CA LEU A 82 5.73 5.70 -18.02
C LEU A 82 7.26 5.81 -17.91
N SER A 83 7.79 6.76 -17.12
CA SER A 83 9.22 6.83 -16.89
C SER A 83 9.66 5.58 -16.13
N SER A 84 10.61 4.84 -16.73
CA SER A 84 11.20 3.61 -16.18
C SER A 84 11.84 3.79 -14.80
N THR A 85 11.98 5.03 -14.33
CA THR A 85 12.56 5.39 -13.05
C THR A 85 11.58 5.37 -11.89
N GLU A 86 10.26 5.39 -12.14
CA GLU A 86 9.24 5.60 -11.09
C GLU A 86 8.20 4.47 -10.99
N THR A 87 7.84 3.84 -12.10
CA THR A 87 6.83 2.77 -12.12
C THR A 87 7.33 1.57 -12.92
N THR A 88 7.11 0.36 -12.42
CA THR A 88 7.42 -0.89 -13.13
C THR A 88 6.14 -1.72 -13.21
N PHE A 89 5.77 -2.12 -14.43
CA PHE A 89 4.62 -2.99 -14.67
C PHE A 89 5.09 -4.44 -14.75
N SER A 90 4.38 -5.35 -14.09
CA SER A 90 4.69 -6.77 -14.13
C SER A 90 3.43 -7.58 -14.38
N ASP A 91 3.40 -8.22 -15.56
CA ASP A 91 2.23 -8.91 -16.09
C ASP A 91 2.27 -10.42 -15.79
N SER A 92 3.45 -10.98 -15.50
CA SER A 92 3.65 -12.42 -15.30
C SER A 92 4.11 -12.82 -13.89
N LEU A 93 4.37 -11.85 -13.01
CA LEU A 93 5.03 -12.09 -11.72
C LEU A 93 4.33 -13.16 -10.85
N LEU A 94 3.00 -13.04 -10.73
CA LEU A 94 2.18 -13.97 -9.94
C LEU A 94 1.78 -15.23 -10.72
N ARG A 95 1.94 -15.23 -12.05
CA ARG A 95 1.54 -16.35 -12.92
C ARG A 95 2.69 -17.34 -13.15
N GLU A 96 3.92 -16.83 -13.18
CA GLU A 96 5.10 -17.59 -13.60
C GLU A 96 6.24 -17.59 -12.56
N GLY A 97 6.39 -16.54 -11.76
CA GLY A 97 7.51 -16.39 -10.82
C GLY A 97 7.31 -17.05 -9.44
N GLY A 98 6.07 -17.36 -9.07
CA GLY A 98 5.76 -17.84 -7.72
C GLY A 98 6.08 -16.80 -6.63
N ASP A 99 5.88 -17.19 -5.36
CA ASP A 99 5.86 -16.25 -4.23
C ASP A 99 7.23 -15.61 -3.96
N ALA A 100 8.31 -16.38 -4.13
CA ALA A 100 9.68 -15.91 -3.88
C ALA A 100 10.12 -14.84 -4.89
N ASP A 101 9.76 -14.98 -6.17
CA ASP A 101 10.10 -14.00 -7.20
C ASP A 101 9.25 -12.73 -7.03
N PHE A 102 7.99 -12.87 -6.62
CA PHE A 102 7.14 -11.74 -6.27
C PHE A 102 7.74 -10.92 -5.11
N GLU A 103 8.17 -11.60 -4.05
CA GLU A 103 8.77 -10.95 -2.90
C GLU A 103 10.12 -10.28 -3.24
N ALA A 104 10.95 -10.92 -4.07
CA ALA A 104 12.18 -10.33 -4.57
C ALA A 104 11.91 -9.05 -5.40
N ALA A 105 10.86 -9.05 -6.23
CA ALA A 105 10.46 -7.87 -7.00
C ALA A 105 9.95 -6.74 -6.09
N LEU A 106 9.21 -7.04 -5.03
CA LEU A 106 8.80 -6.05 -4.03
C LEU A 106 10.00 -5.41 -3.32
N LEU A 107 10.98 -6.23 -2.90
CA LEU A 107 12.20 -5.75 -2.27
C LEU A 107 12.99 -4.82 -3.22
N SER A 108 13.10 -5.20 -4.49
CA SER A 108 13.75 -4.39 -5.52
C SER A 108 13.02 -3.06 -5.75
N ALA A 109 11.69 -3.08 -5.89
CA ALA A 109 10.89 -1.87 -6.09
C ALA A 109 11.02 -0.90 -4.91
N LYS A 110 11.00 -1.43 -3.68
CA LYS A 110 11.20 -0.66 -2.46
C LYS A 110 12.59 -0.02 -2.39
N ALA A 111 13.63 -0.76 -2.74
CA ALA A 111 15.01 -0.25 -2.76
C ALA A 111 15.20 0.85 -3.82
N ASP A 112 14.65 0.64 -5.01
CA ASP A 112 14.78 1.57 -6.15
C ASP A 112 13.85 2.79 -6.06
N CYS A 113 13.00 2.83 -5.03
CA CYS A 113 11.99 3.87 -4.84
C CYS A 113 11.00 3.93 -6.02
N ARG A 114 10.53 2.76 -6.46
CA ARG A 114 9.59 2.58 -7.57
C ARG A 114 8.28 1.98 -7.11
N LEU A 115 7.19 2.32 -7.80
CA LEU A 115 5.92 1.64 -7.68
C LEU A 115 5.92 0.39 -8.56
N LEU A 116 5.76 -0.79 -7.96
CA LEU A 116 5.48 -2.02 -8.68
C LEU A 116 3.98 -2.13 -8.96
N VAL A 117 3.59 -2.20 -10.23
CA VAL A 117 2.21 -2.46 -10.64
C VAL A 117 2.11 -3.94 -11.02
N THR A 118 1.38 -4.70 -10.21
CA THR A 118 1.23 -6.14 -10.36
C THR A 118 -0.15 -6.46 -10.95
N LEU A 119 -0.18 -7.21 -12.05
CA LEU A 119 -1.43 -7.63 -12.67
C LEU A 119 -2.01 -8.87 -12.00
N VAL A 120 -3.33 -8.84 -11.80
CA VAL A 120 -4.11 -9.95 -11.27
C VAL A 120 -5.37 -10.19 -12.11
N GLY A 121 -5.84 -11.42 -12.18
CA GLY A 121 -7.14 -11.77 -12.76
C GLY A 121 -8.31 -11.36 -11.86
N SER A 122 -8.12 -11.36 -10.54
CA SER A 122 -9.14 -11.01 -9.54
C SER A 122 -8.56 -10.37 -8.29
N VAL A 123 -9.43 -9.76 -7.48
CA VAL A 123 -9.07 -9.25 -6.14
C VAL A 123 -8.63 -10.41 -5.23
N ASP A 124 -9.28 -11.57 -5.33
CA ASP A 124 -8.93 -12.76 -4.55
C ASP A 124 -7.50 -13.24 -4.86
N GLN A 125 -7.08 -13.21 -6.12
CA GLN A 125 -5.70 -13.55 -6.48
C GLN A 125 -4.69 -12.58 -5.83
N ALA A 126 -5.04 -11.29 -5.71
CA ALA A 126 -4.20 -10.35 -4.98
C ALA A 126 -4.12 -10.74 -3.49
N PHE A 127 -5.24 -11.14 -2.88
CA PHE A 127 -5.23 -11.61 -1.50
C PHE A 127 -4.40 -12.87 -1.29
N ASP A 128 -4.52 -13.87 -2.17
CA ASP A 128 -3.73 -15.10 -2.09
C ASP A 128 -2.23 -14.78 -2.14
N ALA A 129 -1.82 -13.88 -3.04
CA ALA A 129 -0.43 -13.43 -3.12
C ALA A 129 0.04 -12.72 -1.83
N LEU A 130 -0.83 -11.94 -1.18
CA LEU A 130 -0.51 -11.26 0.08
C LEU A 130 -0.42 -12.21 1.27
N VAL A 131 -1.24 -13.27 1.31
CA VAL A 131 -1.19 -14.30 2.36
C VAL A 131 0.11 -15.10 2.27
N ALA A 132 0.64 -15.29 1.06
CA ALA A 132 1.88 -16.02 0.82
C ALA A 132 3.15 -15.21 1.11
N LEU A 133 3.05 -13.90 1.35
CA LEU A 133 4.22 -13.05 1.64
C LEU A 133 4.87 -13.42 2.98
N SER A 134 6.18 -13.61 2.97
CA SER A 134 6.94 -13.83 4.20
C SER A 134 7.29 -12.53 4.93
N SER A 135 7.45 -11.43 4.18
CA SER A 135 7.67 -10.09 4.72
C SER A 135 6.40 -9.47 5.32
N PRO A 136 6.54 -8.68 6.39
CA PRO A 136 5.41 -8.02 7.03
C PRO A 136 4.77 -6.95 6.13
N ILE A 137 3.45 -6.84 6.17
CA ILE A 137 2.69 -5.77 5.51
C ILE A 137 2.37 -4.70 6.57
N ARG A 138 2.92 -3.50 6.40
CA ARG A 138 2.62 -2.36 7.28
C ARG A 138 1.25 -1.79 6.97
N GLN A 139 0.98 -1.53 5.69
CA GLN A 139 -0.30 -1.03 5.23
C GLN A 139 -0.79 -1.77 4.00
N LEU A 140 -2.11 -2.03 3.99
CA LEU A 140 -2.85 -2.42 2.81
C LEU A 140 -3.98 -1.41 2.55
N ALA A 141 -3.94 -0.73 1.41
CA ALA A 141 -5.00 0.15 0.95
C ALA A 141 -5.92 -0.57 -0.04
N LEU A 142 -7.23 -0.61 0.23
CA LEU A 142 -8.23 -1.09 -0.72
C LEU A 142 -8.85 0.12 -1.42
N LEU A 143 -8.59 0.27 -2.72
CA LEU A 143 -9.01 1.40 -3.53
C LEU A 143 -10.20 1.04 -4.42
N GLY A 144 -11.02 2.02 -4.76
CA GLY A 144 -12.18 1.85 -5.64
C GLY A 144 -13.52 1.83 -4.90
N PRO A 145 -14.64 1.98 -5.64
CA PRO A 145 -15.96 2.22 -5.05
C PRO A 145 -16.51 1.03 -4.26
N GLU A 146 -16.07 -0.20 -4.56
CA GLU A 146 -16.52 -1.40 -3.85
C GLU A 146 -15.49 -1.93 -2.84
N ALA A 147 -14.45 -1.15 -2.53
CA ALA A 147 -13.38 -1.56 -1.61
C ALA A 147 -13.89 -2.04 -0.24
N GLY A 148 -14.97 -1.43 0.27
CA GLY A 148 -15.59 -1.81 1.54
C GLY A 148 -16.14 -3.24 1.58
N LYS A 149 -16.43 -3.87 0.43
CA LYS A 149 -16.92 -5.27 0.39
C LYS A 149 -15.86 -6.28 0.85
N HIS A 150 -14.59 -5.91 0.78
CA HIS A 150 -13.47 -6.79 1.14
C HIS A 150 -12.86 -6.45 2.50
N GLU A 151 -13.43 -5.52 3.26
CA GLU A 151 -12.92 -5.08 4.56
C GLU A 151 -12.84 -6.23 5.58
N ASP A 152 -13.95 -6.97 5.75
CA ASP A 152 -14.02 -8.07 6.72
C ASP A 152 -13.01 -9.17 6.40
N TYR A 153 -12.85 -9.49 5.10
CA TYR A 153 -11.87 -10.47 4.65
C TYR A 153 -10.45 -9.98 4.91
N ALA A 154 -10.12 -8.76 4.49
CA ALA A 154 -8.79 -8.18 4.68
C ALA A 154 -8.38 -8.14 6.15
N ARG A 155 -9.32 -7.78 7.04
CA ARG A 155 -9.08 -7.74 8.49
C ARG A 155 -8.90 -9.13 9.10
N ALA A 156 -9.63 -10.13 8.61
CA ALA A 156 -9.61 -11.48 9.20
C ALA A 156 -8.43 -12.33 8.71
N TRP A 157 -7.97 -12.12 7.46
CA TRP A 157 -7.10 -13.09 6.79
C TRP A 157 -5.75 -12.53 6.33
N LEU A 158 -5.58 -11.21 6.23
CA LEU A 158 -4.32 -10.64 5.72
C LEU A 158 -3.39 -10.23 6.87
N PRO A 159 -2.07 -10.49 6.75
CA PRO A 159 -1.09 -10.15 7.77
C PRO A 159 -0.68 -8.66 7.70
N ALA A 160 -1.66 -7.75 7.54
CA ALA A 160 -1.44 -6.30 7.46
C ALA A 160 -1.68 -5.63 8.82
N GLN A 161 -0.77 -4.73 9.22
CA GLN A 161 -0.93 -3.96 10.47
C GLN A 161 -2.02 -2.89 10.37
N ILE A 162 -2.13 -2.25 9.20
CA ILE A 162 -3.10 -1.20 8.90
C ILE A 162 -3.83 -1.58 7.62
N VAL A 163 -5.16 -1.51 7.63
CA VAL A 163 -6.01 -1.62 6.44
C VAL A 163 -6.75 -0.30 6.26
N SER A 164 -6.58 0.35 5.11
CA SER A 164 -7.28 1.58 4.75
C SER A 164 -8.23 1.35 3.58
N ILE A 165 -9.41 1.96 3.63
CA ILE A 165 -10.46 1.81 2.61
C ILE A 165 -10.65 3.14 1.90
N GLY A 166 -10.59 3.12 0.56
CA GLY A 166 -10.81 4.27 -0.30
C GLY A 166 -9.64 5.25 -0.39
N SER A 167 -8.57 5.07 0.41
CA SER A 167 -7.36 5.87 0.30
C SER A 167 -6.09 5.17 0.82
N VAL A 168 -4.93 5.65 0.39
CA VAL A 168 -3.61 5.29 0.92
C VAL A 168 -3.27 6.26 2.05
N TYR A 169 -3.12 5.74 3.28
CA TYR A 169 -2.85 6.57 4.46
C TYR A 169 -1.34 6.60 4.79
N PRO A 170 -0.81 7.67 5.41
CA PRO A 170 0.52 7.64 6.01
C PRO A 170 0.54 6.75 7.25
N THR A 171 1.58 5.92 7.39
CA THR A 171 1.73 4.98 8.51
C THR A 171 2.62 5.50 9.63
N THR A 172 3.37 6.56 9.36
CA THR A 172 4.19 7.22 10.36
C THR A 172 3.33 7.98 11.35
N VAL A 173 3.61 7.72 12.62
CA VAL A 173 3.24 8.65 13.67
C VAL A 173 3.90 9.99 13.34
N PRO A 174 3.17 11.12 13.34
CA PRO A 174 3.77 12.41 13.10
C PRO A 174 5.01 12.55 13.98
N ALA A 175 6.15 12.89 13.36
CA ALA A 175 7.35 13.22 14.12
C ALA A 175 6.94 14.23 15.20
N GLN A 176 7.34 13.97 16.45
CA GLN A 176 7.22 14.96 17.50
C GLN A 176 7.85 16.25 16.97
N GLY A 177 7.04 17.26 16.69
CA GLY A 177 7.53 18.60 16.45
C GLY A 177 8.15 19.05 17.76
N ILE A 178 9.49 19.04 17.81
CA ILE A 178 10.27 19.77 18.81
C ILE A 178 10.17 21.25 18.47
#